data_AF-A0A4Q5Y598-F1
#
_entry.id   AF-A0A4Q5Y598-F1
#
_cell.length_a   1.000
_cell.length_b   1.000
_cell.length_c   1.000
_cell.angle_alpha   90.00
_cell.angle_beta   90.00
_cell.angle_gamma   90.00
#
_symmetry.space_group_name_H-M   'P 1'
#
loop_
_entity.id
_entity.type
_entity.pdbx_description
1 polymer ?
#
loop_
_entity_poly.entity_id
_entity_poly.type
_entity_poly.pdbx_seq_one_letter_code
_entity_poly.pdbx_strand_id
1 'polypeptide(L)'
;DSLRTRLPHYALFNLNYRLVNGGTLFPSQEEDIKAAIDAIVAKAGDYAINSEKISLLGFSAGAHLALLQAYKKPSPRINAVIDYFGPTDLVTMYQKPWHPLVPMALQMVTGQSIQTGKAILEASSPARFVTSQSPPTLILHGGKDAVVDVSQSRLLAQKLEANGVLHELHLYPAEGHGRWYGQALQSSFDRIGHSMRILFILIFSMNINSSCKQKPHSIAQEKALPAQTFLNVAYGSDSLQKMDIYLPANRRSESTKSLVLIHGGGWTSGSKSDFAGYIDSLRNRLPRYAIFNINYRLAAAGTNLFPTQENDVEAAINFIHDHLCCFVSSISRIYQCINVYQFLFTGKVSHSSSS
;
A
#
# COMPACT_ATOMS: atom_id res chain seq x y z
N ASP A 1 -1.73 -6.55 -1.67
CA ASP A 1 -2.66 -7.63 -1.24
C ASP A 1 -2.47 -8.15 0.17
N SER A 2 -1.24 -8.49 0.58
CA SER A 2 -0.98 -9.04 1.92
C SER A 2 -1.50 -8.16 3.07
N LEU A 3 -1.27 -6.84 2.96
CA LEU A 3 -1.80 -5.83 3.89
C LEU A 3 -3.33 -5.74 3.85
N ARG A 4 -3.95 -5.62 2.66
CA ARG A 4 -5.41 -5.56 2.51
C ARG A 4 -6.13 -6.76 3.15
N THR A 5 -5.52 -7.94 3.08
CA THR A 5 -6.10 -9.15 3.69
C THR A 5 -6.11 -9.09 5.22
N ARG A 6 -5.08 -8.49 5.83
CA ARG A 6 -4.89 -8.45 7.29
C ARG A 6 -5.48 -7.20 7.92
N LEU A 7 -5.55 -6.12 7.15
CA LEU A 7 -6.06 -4.80 7.49
C LEU A 7 -7.22 -4.41 6.53
N PRO A 8 -8.31 -5.19 6.46
CA PRO A 8 -9.40 -4.94 5.51
C PRO A 8 -10.16 -3.63 5.77
N HIS A 9 -9.98 -3.02 6.94
CA HIS A 9 -10.63 -1.77 7.35
C HIS A 9 -9.71 -0.54 7.22
N TYR A 10 -8.54 -0.70 6.61
CA TYR A 10 -7.59 0.40 6.38
C TYR A 10 -7.61 0.81 4.92
N ALA A 11 -7.71 2.11 4.68
CA ALA A 11 -7.31 2.68 3.39
C ALA A 11 -5.78 2.65 3.29
N LEU A 12 -5.25 2.33 2.10
CA LEU A 12 -3.82 2.26 1.86
C LEU A 12 -3.44 3.31 0.81
N PHE A 13 -2.57 4.23 1.19
CA PHE A 13 -1.99 5.24 0.30
C PHE A 13 -0.52 4.89 0.08
N ASN A 14 -0.15 4.66 -1.17
CA ASN A 14 1.25 4.46 -1.56
C ASN A 14 1.79 5.77 -2.11
N LEU A 15 2.89 6.26 -1.55
CA LEU A 15 3.37 7.62 -1.75
C LEU A 15 4.71 7.64 -2.49
N ASN A 16 4.84 8.53 -3.46
CA ASN A 16 6.13 8.94 -3.99
C ASN A 16 6.63 10.19 -3.24
N TYR A 17 7.94 10.37 -3.19
CA TYR A 17 8.62 11.58 -2.72
C TYR A 17 9.83 11.85 -3.60
N ARG A 18 10.29 13.11 -3.67
CA ARG A 18 11.42 13.51 -4.51
C ARG A 18 12.69 12.78 -4.08
N LEU A 19 13.29 12.02 -4.99
CA LEU A 19 14.55 11.33 -4.71
C LEU A 19 15.72 12.31 -4.67
N VAL A 20 16.74 11.97 -3.87
CA VAL A 20 17.99 12.72 -3.85
C VAL A 20 18.63 12.69 -5.24
N ASN A 21 18.95 13.87 -5.75
CA ASN A 21 19.74 14.09 -6.95
C ASN A 21 20.54 15.38 -6.72
N GLY A 22 21.58 15.68 -7.50
CA GLY A 22 22.47 16.82 -7.22
C GLY A 22 21.80 18.20 -6.98
N GLY A 23 20.51 18.38 -7.31
CA GLY A 23 19.71 19.56 -6.96
C GLY A 23 18.57 19.34 -5.93
N THR A 24 18.28 18.10 -5.53
CA THR A 24 17.29 17.74 -4.50
C THR A 24 18.00 17.06 -3.35
N LEU A 25 18.06 17.73 -2.20
CA LEU A 25 18.72 17.23 -0.99
C LEU A 25 17.72 17.15 0.16
N PHE A 26 18.10 16.46 1.24
CA PHE A 26 17.33 16.53 2.49
C PHE A 26 17.26 17.99 2.98
N PRO A 27 16.11 18.53 3.42
CA PRO A 27 14.89 17.83 3.87
C PRO A 27 13.73 17.75 2.86
N SER A 28 13.94 17.92 1.55
CA SER A 28 12.83 17.90 0.57
C SER A 28 11.94 16.66 0.65
N GLN A 29 12.51 15.51 1.00
CA GLN A 29 11.76 14.26 1.21
C GLN A 29 10.82 14.32 2.41
N GLU A 30 11.25 14.96 3.51
CA GLU A 30 10.44 15.14 4.71
C GLU A 30 9.26 16.09 4.42
N GLU A 31 9.50 17.12 3.61
CA GLU A 31 8.47 18.06 3.16
C GLU A 31 7.41 17.36 2.29
N ASP A 32 7.84 16.47 1.38
CA ASP A 32 6.92 15.74 0.50
C ASP A 32 6.02 14.79 1.28
N ILE A 33 6.55 14.07 2.27
CA ILE A 33 5.74 13.19 3.13
C ILE A 33 4.71 13.99 3.91
N LYS A 34 5.10 15.16 4.45
CA LYS A 34 4.14 16.05 5.11
C LYS A 34 3.06 16.52 4.14
N ALA A 35 3.44 17.00 2.96
CA ALA A 35 2.50 17.51 1.95
C ALA A 35 1.53 16.40 1.49
N ALA A 36 2.01 15.17 1.34
CA ALA A 36 1.18 14.03 0.99
C ALA A 36 0.15 13.69 2.08
N ILE A 37 0.56 13.71 3.35
CA ILE A 37 -0.36 13.51 4.49
C ILE A 37 -1.40 14.62 4.54
N ASP A 38 -0.98 15.88 4.41
CA ASP A 38 -1.91 17.03 4.41
C ASP A 38 -2.94 16.91 3.27
N ALA A 39 -2.51 16.48 2.08
CA ALA A 39 -3.40 16.24 0.94
C ALA A 39 -4.39 15.09 1.17
N ILE A 40 -3.96 14.00 1.84
CA ILE A 40 -4.85 12.90 2.22
C ILE A 40 -5.89 13.37 3.24
N VAL A 41 -5.45 14.13 4.24
CA VAL A 41 -6.35 14.69 5.28
C VAL A 41 -7.39 15.63 4.65
N ALA A 42 -6.97 16.48 3.72
CA ALA A 42 -7.88 17.39 3.01
C ALA A 42 -8.96 16.67 2.18
N LYS A 43 -8.63 15.48 1.65
CA LYS A 43 -9.54 14.63 0.86
C LYS A 43 -10.22 13.52 1.67
N ALA A 44 -10.15 13.58 3.00
CA ALA A 44 -10.63 12.50 3.85
C ALA A 44 -12.13 12.21 3.66
N GLY A 45 -12.93 13.27 3.42
CA GLY A 45 -14.35 13.16 3.09
C GLY A 45 -14.59 12.42 1.77
N ASP A 46 -13.83 12.77 0.73
CA ASP A 46 -13.94 12.16 -0.61
C ASP A 46 -13.60 10.66 -0.58
N TYR A 47 -12.61 10.28 0.23
CA TYR A 47 -12.20 8.89 0.41
C TYR A 47 -13.02 8.12 1.45
N ALA A 48 -13.92 8.80 2.17
CA ALA A 48 -14.64 8.25 3.33
C ALA A 48 -13.72 7.59 4.37
N ILE A 49 -12.58 8.23 4.67
CA ILE A 49 -11.57 7.73 5.63
C ILE A 49 -11.56 8.55 6.92
N ASN A 50 -11.10 7.92 8.00
CA ASN A 50 -10.82 8.62 9.25
C ASN A 50 -9.40 9.24 9.22
N SER A 51 -9.31 10.55 9.01
CA SER A 51 -8.04 11.28 9.00
C SER A 51 -7.47 11.60 10.39
N GLU A 52 -8.17 11.26 11.47
CA GLU A 52 -7.67 11.33 12.85
C GLU A 52 -6.86 10.09 13.25
N LYS A 53 -6.80 9.07 12.38
CA LYS A 53 -6.13 7.80 12.67
C LYS A 53 -5.30 7.33 11.48
N ILE A 54 -4.06 7.78 11.44
CA ILE A 54 -3.08 7.54 10.37
C ILE A 54 -1.96 6.66 10.92
N SER A 55 -1.68 5.57 10.22
CA SER A 55 -0.53 4.70 10.51
C SER A 55 0.48 4.82 9.38
N LEU A 56 1.75 4.98 9.70
CA LEU A 56 2.82 5.10 8.71
C LEU A 56 3.59 3.80 8.61
N LEU A 57 3.84 3.34 7.39
CA LEU A 57 4.66 2.15 7.12
C LEU A 57 5.70 2.51 6.08
N GLY A 58 6.95 2.11 6.32
CA GLY A 58 8.01 2.29 5.35
C GLY A 58 9.05 1.19 5.41
N PHE A 59 9.91 1.16 4.40
CA PHE A 59 11.08 0.30 4.30
C PHE A 59 12.33 1.17 4.10
N SER A 60 13.41 0.89 4.81
CA SER A 60 14.69 1.59 4.66
C SER A 60 14.52 3.12 4.73
N ALA A 61 14.87 3.87 3.68
CA ALA A 61 14.67 5.32 3.60
C ALA A 61 13.19 5.75 3.80
N GLY A 62 12.22 4.96 3.35
CA GLY A 62 10.81 5.23 3.61
C GLY A 62 10.43 5.05 5.08
N ALA A 63 11.04 4.08 5.77
CA ALA A 63 10.84 3.89 7.20
C ALA A 63 11.46 5.04 8.01
N HIS A 64 12.64 5.49 7.60
CA HIS A 64 13.29 6.68 8.16
C HIS A 64 12.38 7.91 8.07
N LEU A 65 11.78 8.17 6.90
CA LEU A 65 10.83 9.28 6.72
C LEU A 65 9.55 9.12 7.55
N ALA A 66 9.02 7.90 7.65
CA ALA A 66 7.87 7.60 8.50
C ALA A 66 8.16 7.91 9.98
N LEU A 67 9.32 7.48 10.48
CA LEU A 67 9.78 7.76 11.84
C LEU A 67 10.03 9.25 12.07
N LEU A 68 10.66 9.96 11.12
CA LEU A 68 10.85 11.41 11.21
C LEU A 68 9.52 12.15 11.29
N GLN A 69 8.58 11.82 10.40
CA GLN A 69 7.26 12.44 10.40
C GLN A 69 6.50 12.16 11.69
N ALA A 70 6.65 10.97 12.28
CA ALA A 70 5.98 10.61 13.52
C ALA A 70 6.59 11.25 14.77
N TYR A 71 7.93 11.31 14.87
CA TYR A 71 8.61 11.71 16.11
C TYR A 71 9.06 13.17 16.11
N LYS A 72 9.59 13.68 15.00
CA LYS A 72 10.07 15.07 14.89
C LYS A 72 8.90 16.06 14.76
N LYS A 73 7.80 15.63 14.12
CA LYS A 73 6.58 16.42 13.89
C LYS A 73 5.37 15.73 14.55
N PRO A 74 5.35 15.60 15.89
CA PRO A 74 4.33 14.82 16.57
C PRO A 74 2.94 15.35 16.24
N SER A 75 2.05 14.43 15.88
CA SER A 75 0.65 14.70 15.59
C SER A 75 -0.21 13.63 16.24
N PRO A 76 -1.28 13.98 16.97
CA PRO A 76 -2.18 12.98 17.56
C PRO A 76 -2.89 12.12 16.51
N ARG A 77 -2.86 12.54 15.23
CA ARG A 77 -3.39 11.77 14.10
C ARG A 77 -2.55 10.55 13.80
N ILE A 78 -1.23 10.61 14.03
CA ILE A 78 -0.33 9.48 13.75
C ILE A 78 -0.39 8.54 14.95
N ASN A 79 -1.02 7.39 14.76
CA ASN A 79 -1.33 6.46 15.85
C ASN A 79 -0.43 5.21 15.87
N ALA A 80 0.32 4.95 14.81
CA ALA A 80 1.26 3.84 14.73
C ALA A 80 2.34 4.07 13.68
N VAL A 81 3.52 3.48 13.89
CA VAL A 81 4.58 3.39 12.89
C VAL A 81 5.02 1.93 12.71
N ILE A 82 5.18 1.51 11.45
CA ILE A 82 5.75 0.22 11.07
C ILE A 82 7.08 0.52 10.36
N ASP A 83 8.17 0.25 11.05
CA ASP A 83 9.54 0.43 10.58
C ASP A 83 10.11 -0.91 10.08
N TYR A 84 10.30 -1.02 8.76
CA TYR A 84 11.19 -2.03 8.20
C TYR A 84 12.59 -1.46 8.03
N PHE A 85 13.51 -1.87 8.90
CA PHE A 85 14.95 -1.65 8.80
C PHE A 85 15.37 -0.22 8.41
N GLY A 86 14.69 0.78 8.98
CA GLY A 86 15.00 2.19 8.78
C GLY A 86 16.30 2.62 9.46
N PRO A 87 17.10 3.49 8.83
CA PRO A 87 18.11 4.29 9.53
C PRO A 87 17.48 5.13 10.63
N THR A 88 17.96 5.08 11.88
CA THR A 88 17.30 5.76 13.01
C THR A 88 18.18 6.81 13.68
N ASP A 89 19.50 6.69 13.58
CA ASP A 89 20.48 7.63 14.08
C ASP A 89 21.66 7.77 13.12
N LEU A 90 21.54 8.76 12.22
CA LEU A 90 22.52 9.02 11.18
C LEU A 90 23.85 9.52 11.76
N VAL A 91 23.83 10.09 12.97
CA VAL A 91 25.04 10.48 13.70
C VAL A 91 25.89 9.26 14.03
N THR A 92 25.30 8.21 14.63
CA THR A 92 26.01 6.96 14.92
C THR A 92 26.43 6.24 13.65
N MET A 93 25.57 6.20 12.62
CA MET A 93 25.94 5.62 11.31
C MET A 93 27.14 6.33 10.69
N TYR A 94 27.27 7.63 10.91
CA TYR A 94 28.40 8.41 10.43
C TYR A 94 29.66 8.18 11.28
N GLN A 95 29.56 8.28 12.61
CA GLN A 95 30.71 8.23 13.53
C GLN A 95 31.27 6.83 13.73
N LYS A 96 30.41 5.82 13.66
CA LYS A 96 30.74 4.40 13.82
C LYS A 96 30.15 3.63 12.64
N PRO A 97 30.62 3.89 11.42
CA PRO A 97 30.06 3.26 10.24
C PRO A 97 30.35 1.78 10.27
N TRP A 98 29.31 0.97 10.08
CA TRP A 98 29.45 -0.47 9.94
C TRP A 98 30.12 -0.85 8.60
N HIS A 99 30.05 0.04 7.60
CA HIS A 99 30.69 -0.11 6.28
C HIS A 99 31.29 1.22 5.78
N PRO A 100 32.46 1.22 5.10
CA PRO A 100 33.14 2.44 4.65
C PRO A 100 32.33 3.37 3.71
N LEU A 101 31.33 2.84 3.01
CA LEU A 101 30.48 3.62 2.10
C LEU A 101 29.35 4.40 2.80
N VAL A 102 29.05 4.09 4.07
CA VAL A 102 27.96 4.75 4.81
C VAL A 102 28.18 6.27 4.92
N PRO A 103 29.37 6.77 5.32
CA PRO A 103 29.70 8.19 5.29
C PRO A 103 29.43 8.87 3.94
N MET A 104 29.83 8.23 2.84
CA MET A 104 29.66 8.77 1.50
C MET A 104 28.18 8.84 1.10
N ALA A 105 27.39 7.82 1.44
CA ALA A 105 25.95 7.83 1.22
C ALA A 105 25.25 8.95 2.00
N LEU A 106 25.62 9.17 3.26
CA LEU A 106 25.07 10.26 4.07
C LEU A 106 25.43 11.64 3.51
N GLN A 107 26.65 11.81 3.00
CA GLN A 107 27.07 13.05 2.34
C GLN A 107 26.28 13.30 1.04
N MET A 108 26.02 12.26 0.24
CA MET A 108 25.18 12.39 -0.97
C MET A 108 23.74 12.80 -0.64
N VAL A 109 23.17 12.27 0.45
CA VAL A 109 21.79 12.57 0.87
C VAL A 109 21.66 13.98 1.44
N THR A 110 22.63 14.39 2.27
CA THR A 110 22.58 15.68 2.98
C THR A 110 23.21 16.83 2.20
N GLY A 111 24.07 16.53 1.23
CA GLY A 111 24.92 17.50 0.53
C GLY A 111 25.98 18.15 1.41
N GLN A 112 26.15 17.73 2.66
CA GLN A 112 27.07 18.34 3.60
C GLN A 112 28.24 17.43 3.92
N SER A 113 29.44 18.00 3.98
CA SER A 113 30.59 17.31 4.55
C SER A 113 30.43 17.15 6.05
N ILE A 114 31.27 16.31 6.61
CA ILE A 114 31.21 15.82 7.99
C ILE A 114 31.41 16.93 9.00
N GLN A 115 32.39 17.81 8.75
CA GLN A 115 32.73 18.89 9.68
C GLN A 115 31.60 19.93 9.78
N THR A 116 30.83 20.12 8.70
CA THR A 116 29.69 21.06 8.66
C THR A 116 28.34 20.38 8.91
N GLY A 117 28.28 19.05 8.79
CA GLY A 117 27.04 18.27 8.67
C GLY A 117 26.48 17.68 9.96
N LYS A 118 27.10 17.88 11.12
CA LYS A 118 26.60 17.29 12.38
C LYS A 118 25.15 17.71 12.68
N ALA A 119 24.83 19.00 12.50
CA ALA A 119 23.49 19.52 12.77
C ALA A 119 22.43 18.90 11.85
N ILE A 120 22.74 18.71 10.55
CA ILE A 120 21.79 18.07 9.62
C ILE A 120 21.62 16.58 9.94
N LEU A 121 22.68 15.86 10.31
CA LEU A 121 22.57 14.45 10.73
C LEU A 121 21.74 14.31 12.00
N GLU A 122 21.93 15.19 13.00
CA GLU A 122 21.11 15.22 14.21
C GLU A 122 19.65 15.55 13.90
N ALA A 123 19.41 16.58 13.08
CA ALA A 123 18.06 16.99 12.66
C ALA A 123 17.35 15.95 11.78
N SER A 124 18.10 15.00 11.22
CA SER A 124 17.61 13.89 10.39
C SER A 124 17.58 12.57 11.16
N SER A 125 17.92 12.51 12.45
CA SER A 125 17.97 11.25 13.20
C SER A 125 16.68 11.04 14.00
N PRO A 126 15.69 10.27 13.50
CA PRO A 126 14.39 10.15 14.16
C PRO A 126 14.47 9.64 15.60
N ALA A 127 15.44 8.76 15.92
CA ALA A 127 15.64 8.26 17.28
C ALA A 127 15.93 9.39 18.28
N ARG A 128 16.37 10.59 17.86
CA ARG A 128 16.62 11.72 18.77
C ARG A 128 15.34 12.44 19.20
N PHE A 129 14.23 12.22 18.51
CA PHE A 129 12.95 12.88 18.76
C PHE A 129 11.95 11.97 19.50
N VAL A 130 12.36 10.77 19.91
CA VAL A 130 11.51 9.87 20.70
C VAL A 130 11.22 10.51 22.05
N THR A 131 9.94 10.58 22.38
CA THR A 131 9.41 11.04 23.68
C THR A 131 8.30 10.09 24.13
N SER A 132 7.78 10.27 25.34
CA SER A 132 6.63 9.48 25.83
C SER A 132 5.33 9.69 25.04
N GLN A 133 5.26 10.72 24.18
CA GLN A 133 4.14 10.98 23.28
C GLN A 133 4.34 10.37 21.88
N SER A 134 5.49 9.73 21.62
CA SER A 134 5.72 9.05 20.34
C SER A 134 4.71 7.91 20.15
N PRO A 135 4.23 7.68 18.91
CA PRO A 135 3.25 6.64 18.66
C PRO A 135 3.85 5.23 18.84
N PRO A 136 3.00 4.25 19.15
CA PRO A 136 3.41 2.85 19.19
C PRO A 136 4.09 2.40 17.90
N THR A 137 5.18 1.66 18.03
CA THR A 137 6.07 1.37 16.89
C THR A 137 6.40 -0.11 16.78
N LEU A 138 6.10 -0.71 15.62
CA LEU A 138 6.52 -2.05 15.25
C LEU A 138 7.80 -1.97 14.40
N ILE A 139 8.86 -2.61 14.86
CA ILE A 139 10.18 -2.62 14.21
C ILE A 139 10.49 -4.01 13.69
N LEU A 140 10.83 -4.11 12.41
CA LEU A 140 11.09 -5.36 11.69
C LEU A 140 12.45 -5.24 10.98
N HIS A 141 13.40 -6.13 11.27
CA HIS A 141 14.76 -6.00 10.72
C HIS A 141 15.39 -7.37 10.39
N GLY A 142 16.10 -7.45 9.25
CA GLY A 142 16.83 -8.65 8.85
C GLY A 142 18.18 -8.79 9.58
N GLY A 143 18.50 -9.96 10.10
CA GLY A 143 19.77 -10.18 10.82
C GLY A 143 21.02 -10.14 9.93
N LYS A 144 20.85 -10.28 8.61
CA LYS A 144 21.92 -10.19 7.59
C LYS A 144 21.80 -8.93 6.74
N ASP A 145 21.17 -7.88 7.28
CA ASP A 145 21.06 -6.61 6.60
C ASP A 145 22.47 -6.01 6.36
N ALA A 146 22.82 -5.88 5.08
CA ALA A 146 24.12 -5.40 4.62
C ALA A 146 24.03 -3.95 4.11
N VAL A 147 23.03 -3.17 4.55
CA VAL A 147 22.89 -1.76 4.19
C VAL A 147 22.64 -0.92 5.44
N VAL A 148 21.71 -1.36 6.29
CA VAL A 148 21.40 -0.72 7.56
C VAL A 148 21.70 -1.73 8.65
N ASP A 149 22.68 -1.43 9.50
CA ASP A 149 23.04 -2.33 10.58
C ASP A 149 21.89 -2.44 11.61
N VAL A 150 21.67 -3.66 12.11
CA VAL A 150 20.60 -3.97 13.08
C VAL A 150 20.69 -3.13 14.37
N SER A 151 21.88 -2.59 14.69
CA SER A 151 22.04 -1.64 15.80
C SER A 151 21.12 -0.43 15.70
N GLN A 152 20.72 0.01 14.50
CA GLN A 152 19.78 1.11 14.31
C GLN A 152 18.39 0.78 14.88
N SER A 153 17.86 -0.41 14.60
CA SER A 153 16.58 -0.86 15.15
C SER A 153 16.67 -1.18 16.65
N ARG A 154 17.80 -1.73 17.12
CA ARG A 154 18.02 -1.95 18.56
C ARG A 154 18.09 -0.64 19.34
N LEU A 155 18.79 0.36 18.81
CA LEU A 155 18.88 1.69 19.40
C LEU A 155 17.50 2.35 19.49
N LEU A 156 16.70 2.27 18.43
CA LEU A 156 15.34 2.81 18.45
C LEU A 156 14.47 2.11 19.50
N ALA A 157 14.48 0.77 19.54
CA ALA A 157 13.75 0.01 20.56
C ALA A 157 14.15 0.41 21.99
N GLN A 158 15.45 0.54 22.27
CA GLN A 158 15.94 1.01 23.57
C GLN A 158 15.42 2.40 23.94
N LYS A 159 15.35 3.33 22.98
CA LYS A 159 14.83 4.67 23.24
C LYS A 159 13.32 4.70 23.44
N LEU A 160 12.57 3.85 22.72
CA LEU A 160 11.14 3.70 22.91
C LEU A 160 10.85 3.11 24.30
N GLU A 161 11.57 2.06 24.71
CA GLU A 161 11.50 1.47 26.05
C GLU A 161 11.80 2.52 27.13
N ALA A 162 12.91 3.26 27.00
CA ALA A 162 13.31 4.27 27.98
C ALA A 162 12.30 5.43 28.14
N ASN A 163 11.43 5.65 27.13
CA ASN A 163 10.37 6.66 27.16
C ASN A 163 8.99 6.07 27.46
N GLY A 164 8.89 4.77 27.77
CA GLY A 164 7.61 4.10 28.06
C GLY A 164 6.69 4.01 26.85
N VAL A 165 7.23 4.05 25.63
CA VAL A 165 6.46 3.95 24.39
C VAL A 165 6.26 2.49 24.03
N LEU A 166 5.01 2.09 23.80
CA LEU A 166 4.66 0.74 23.36
C LEU A 166 5.38 0.42 22.05
N HIS A 167 6.17 -0.65 22.03
CA HIS A 167 6.88 -1.05 20.83
C HIS A 167 7.12 -2.55 20.77
N GLU A 168 7.43 -3.03 19.58
CA GLU A 168 7.86 -4.40 19.34
C GLU A 168 9.08 -4.39 18.42
N LEU A 169 10.08 -5.23 18.69
CA LEU A 169 11.21 -5.46 17.81
C LEU A 169 11.28 -6.93 17.40
N HIS A 170 11.15 -7.19 16.10
CA HIS A 170 11.31 -8.54 15.55
C HIS A 170 12.48 -8.60 14.57
N LEU A 171 13.42 -9.48 14.89
CA LEU A 171 14.58 -9.75 14.05
C LEU A 171 14.35 -11.02 13.26
N TYR A 172 14.71 -11.00 11.98
CA TYR A 172 14.63 -12.13 11.07
C TYR A 172 16.05 -12.56 10.71
N PRO A 173 16.66 -13.50 11.46
CA PRO A 173 18.12 -13.72 11.43
C PRO A 173 18.70 -14.07 10.06
N ALA A 174 17.90 -14.64 9.16
CA ALA A 174 18.33 -15.04 7.83
C ALA A 174 18.12 -13.96 6.75
N GLU A 175 17.31 -12.94 7.02
CA GLU A 175 16.89 -11.95 6.03
C GLU A 175 17.88 -10.79 5.92
N GLY A 176 17.97 -10.21 4.72
CA GLY A 176 18.83 -9.06 4.40
C GLY A 176 18.07 -7.73 4.25
N HIS A 177 18.68 -6.76 3.55
CA HIS A 177 18.09 -5.44 3.30
C HIS A 177 17.00 -5.49 2.22
N GLY A 178 15.77 -5.82 2.63
CA GLY A 178 14.64 -6.03 1.73
C GLY A 178 14.68 -7.36 0.97
N ARG A 179 13.76 -7.51 0.00
CA ARG A 179 13.53 -8.75 -0.77
C ARG A 179 13.31 -9.98 0.12
N TRP A 180 12.52 -9.84 1.18
CA TRP A 180 12.13 -10.99 1.99
C TRP A 180 11.12 -11.83 1.21
N TYR A 181 11.21 -13.15 1.32
CA TYR A 181 10.31 -14.08 0.63
C TYR A 181 9.79 -15.15 1.58
N GLY A 182 8.79 -15.90 1.11
CA GLY A 182 8.28 -17.07 1.83
C GLY A 182 7.80 -16.75 3.24
N GLN A 183 8.21 -17.58 4.20
CA GLN A 183 7.72 -17.55 5.57
C GLN A 183 8.08 -16.26 6.31
N ALA A 184 9.27 -15.70 6.10
CA ALA A 184 9.70 -14.48 6.77
C ALA A 184 8.82 -13.29 6.39
N LEU A 185 8.56 -13.11 5.08
CA LEU A 185 7.67 -12.06 4.58
C LEU A 185 6.22 -12.25 5.07
N GLN A 186 5.71 -13.48 5.06
CA GLN A 186 4.35 -13.74 5.56
C GLN A 186 4.25 -13.44 7.06
N SER A 187 5.23 -13.91 7.84
CA SER A 187 5.31 -13.64 9.28
C SER A 187 5.39 -12.14 9.57
N SER A 188 6.15 -11.37 8.79
CA SER A 188 6.26 -9.92 8.99
C SER A 188 4.92 -9.22 8.74
N PHE A 189 4.16 -9.64 7.72
CA PHE A 189 2.80 -9.14 7.51
C PHE A 189 1.81 -9.58 8.59
N ASP A 190 1.90 -10.83 9.08
CA ASP A 190 1.07 -11.32 10.17
C ASP A 190 1.28 -10.48 11.45
N ARG A 191 2.53 -10.13 11.74
CA ARG A 191 2.87 -9.25 12.86
C ARG A 191 2.26 -7.87 12.71
N ILE A 192 2.30 -7.27 11.52
CA ILE A 192 1.60 -6.00 11.27
C ILE A 192 0.11 -6.15 11.60
N GLY A 193 -0.55 -7.19 11.07
CA GLY A 193 -1.96 -7.43 11.36
C GLY A 193 -2.24 -7.61 12.86
N HIS A 194 -1.36 -8.30 13.57
CA HIS A 194 -1.46 -8.54 15.01
C HIS A 194 -1.25 -7.27 15.84
N SER A 195 -0.14 -6.57 15.64
CA SER A 195 0.21 -5.36 16.38
C SER A 195 -0.82 -4.25 16.16
N MET A 196 -1.34 -4.08 14.93
CA MET A 196 -2.40 -3.11 14.65
C MET A 196 -3.72 -3.45 15.37
N ARG A 197 -4.03 -4.74 15.59
CA ARG A 197 -5.20 -5.17 16.37
C ARG A 197 -5.00 -4.96 17.87
N ILE A 198 -3.81 -5.28 18.40
CA ILE A 198 -3.48 -5.03 19.82
C ILE A 198 -3.61 -3.55 20.12
N LEU A 199 -3.04 -2.70 19.26
CA LEU A 199 -3.16 -1.26 19.40
C LEU A 199 -4.62 -0.79 19.45
N PHE A 200 -5.46 -1.33 18.55
CA PHE A 200 -6.89 -1.03 18.55
C PHE A 200 -7.56 -1.44 19.87
N ILE A 201 -7.25 -2.63 20.39
CA ILE A 201 -7.81 -3.14 21.65
C ILE A 201 -7.35 -2.26 22.83
N LEU A 202 -6.07 -1.91 22.92
CA LEU A 202 -5.54 -1.07 23.99
C LEU A 202 -6.20 0.32 23.98
N ILE A 203 -6.31 0.97 22.81
CA ILE A 203 -6.98 2.27 22.67
C ILE A 203 -8.47 2.17 23.02
N PHE A 204 -9.16 1.10 22.62
CA PHE A 204 -10.59 0.91 22.89
C PHE A 204 -10.85 0.57 24.37
N SER A 205 -9.98 -0.22 24.99
CA SER A 205 -10.06 -0.59 26.41
C SER A 205 -9.82 0.60 27.35
N MET A 206 -9.07 1.61 26.89
CA MET A 206 -8.90 2.89 27.60
C MET A 206 -10.11 3.84 27.45
N ASN A 207 -11.07 3.56 26.55
CA ASN A 207 -12.20 4.44 26.22
C ASN A 207 -13.58 3.82 26.53
N ILE A 208 -13.66 2.81 27.41
CA ILE A 208 -14.95 2.27 27.85
C ILE A 208 -15.56 3.18 28.92
N ASN A 209 -16.02 4.36 28.51
CA ASN A 209 -17.03 5.16 29.21
C ASN A 209 -17.78 6.01 28.19
N SER A 210 -18.49 5.34 27.27
CA SER A 210 -19.66 5.91 26.59
C SER A 210 -20.46 4.79 25.93
N SER A 211 -21.59 4.50 26.54
CA SER A 211 -22.61 3.56 26.05
C SER A 211 -23.35 4.18 24.86
N CYS A 212 -23.40 3.47 23.74
CA CYS A 212 -24.46 3.64 22.76
C CYS A 212 -24.92 2.28 22.26
N LYS A 213 -26.14 1.91 22.64
CA LYS A 213 -26.83 0.70 22.19
C LYS A 213 -27.26 0.91 20.73
N GLN A 214 -26.77 0.10 19.80
CA GLN A 214 -27.42 -0.04 18.50
C GLN A 214 -28.45 -1.18 18.56
N LYS A 215 -29.65 -0.89 18.02
CA LYS A 215 -30.71 -1.88 17.80
C LYS A 215 -30.35 -2.77 16.60
N PRO A 216 -30.72 -4.06 16.61
CA PRO A 216 -30.47 -4.93 15.47
C PRO A 216 -31.40 -4.59 14.30
N HIS A 217 -30.81 -4.29 13.14
CA HIS A 217 -31.53 -4.24 11.87
C HIS A 217 -31.78 -5.67 11.37
N SER A 218 -33.05 -5.99 11.14
CA SER A 218 -33.49 -7.21 10.45
C SER A 218 -32.98 -7.21 9.02
N ILE A 219 -32.23 -8.24 8.63
CA ILE A 219 -31.77 -8.46 7.25
C ILE A 219 -32.75 -9.42 6.59
N ALA A 220 -33.52 -8.92 5.61
CA ALA A 220 -34.28 -9.76 4.70
C ALA A 220 -33.32 -10.65 3.89
N GLN A 221 -33.67 -11.93 3.73
CA GLN A 221 -32.89 -12.89 2.94
C GLN A 221 -32.86 -12.46 1.46
N GLU A 222 -31.78 -11.80 1.04
CA GLU A 222 -31.51 -11.55 -0.38
C GLU A 222 -31.21 -12.85 -1.12
N LYS A 223 -31.83 -12.99 -2.29
CA LYS A 223 -31.73 -14.15 -3.17
C LYS A 223 -30.28 -14.36 -3.64
N ALA A 224 -29.78 -15.58 -3.49
CA ALA A 224 -28.42 -15.97 -3.90
C ALA A 224 -28.14 -15.70 -5.39
N LEU A 225 -27.05 -14.97 -5.69
CA LEU A 225 -26.60 -14.71 -7.06
C LEU A 225 -25.81 -15.90 -7.63
N PRO A 226 -26.02 -16.33 -8.89
CA PRO A 226 -25.27 -17.42 -9.50
C PRO A 226 -23.87 -16.97 -9.94
N ALA A 227 -22.91 -17.90 -10.07
CA ALA A 227 -21.60 -17.60 -10.65
C ALA A 227 -21.74 -17.10 -12.10
N GLN A 228 -20.87 -16.20 -12.54
CA GLN A 228 -20.92 -15.60 -13.88
C GLN A 228 -19.52 -15.45 -14.49
N THR A 229 -19.46 -15.38 -15.81
CA THR A 229 -18.21 -15.16 -16.55
C THR A 229 -18.45 -14.22 -17.71
N PHE A 230 -17.58 -13.24 -17.86
CA PHE A 230 -17.58 -12.28 -18.96
C PHE A 230 -16.19 -12.26 -19.56
N LEU A 231 -16.08 -12.43 -20.88
CA LEU A 231 -14.79 -12.47 -21.56
C LEU A 231 -14.58 -11.19 -22.36
N ASN A 232 -13.33 -10.72 -22.43
CA ASN A 232 -12.91 -9.59 -23.25
C ASN A 232 -13.69 -8.29 -22.98
N VAL A 233 -14.07 -8.04 -21.72
CA VAL A 233 -14.67 -6.78 -21.29
C VAL A 233 -13.63 -5.68 -21.46
N ALA A 234 -13.95 -4.68 -22.28
CA ALA A 234 -13.09 -3.53 -22.49
C ALA A 234 -13.13 -2.61 -21.27
N TYR A 235 -11.96 -2.24 -20.76
CA TYR A 235 -11.81 -1.27 -19.67
C TYR A 235 -11.16 0.04 -20.14
N GLY A 236 -10.81 0.13 -21.41
CA GLY A 236 -10.31 1.33 -22.06
C GLY A 236 -10.50 1.27 -23.58
N SER A 237 -10.00 2.27 -24.30
CA SER A 237 -10.21 2.44 -25.74
C SER A 237 -9.24 1.64 -26.62
N ASP A 238 -8.10 1.20 -26.07
CA ASP A 238 -7.16 0.38 -26.81
C ASP A 238 -7.64 -1.07 -26.94
N SER A 239 -7.33 -1.69 -28.08
CA SER A 239 -7.67 -3.09 -28.37
C SER A 239 -7.15 -4.11 -27.34
N LEU A 240 -6.05 -3.79 -26.64
CA LEU A 240 -5.45 -4.60 -25.59
C LEU A 240 -5.97 -4.30 -24.19
N GLN A 241 -6.70 -3.19 -23.98
CA GLN A 241 -7.29 -2.86 -22.69
C GLN A 241 -8.56 -3.69 -22.42
N LYS A 242 -8.37 -5.00 -22.27
CA LYS A 242 -9.42 -6.01 -22.10
C LYS A 242 -9.19 -6.88 -20.89
N MET A 243 -10.26 -7.30 -20.24
CA MET A 243 -10.23 -8.25 -19.13
C MET A 243 -11.28 -9.36 -19.25
N ASP A 244 -10.96 -10.52 -18.68
CA ASP A 244 -11.95 -11.55 -18.38
C ASP A 244 -12.35 -11.45 -16.91
N ILE A 245 -13.64 -11.52 -16.63
CA ILE A 245 -14.24 -11.36 -15.31
C ILE A 245 -14.93 -12.66 -14.92
N TYR A 246 -14.50 -13.27 -13.81
CA TYR A 246 -15.08 -14.49 -13.26
C TYR A 246 -15.66 -14.17 -11.89
N LEU A 247 -17.00 -14.13 -11.79
CA LEU A 247 -17.71 -13.81 -10.56
C LEU A 247 -18.16 -15.10 -9.85
N PRO A 248 -17.93 -15.24 -8.54
CA PRO A 248 -18.39 -16.39 -7.78
C PRO A 248 -19.91 -16.34 -7.55
N ALA A 249 -20.49 -17.50 -7.25
CA ALA A 249 -21.85 -17.59 -6.73
C ALA A 249 -21.92 -17.00 -5.32
N ASN A 250 -23.11 -16.60 -4.87
CA ASN A 250 -23.38 -16.05 -3.54
C ASN A 250 -22.56 -14.80 -3.20
N ARG A 251 -22.07 -14.10 -4.22
CA ARG A 251 -21.34 -12.84 -4.06
C ARG A 251 -22.22 -11.76 -3.42
N ARG A 252 -21.61 -10.96 -2.56
CA ARG A 252 -22.17 -9.79 -1.86
C ARG A 252 -21.17 -8.63 -1.83
N SER A 253 -21.67 -7.40 -1.77
CA SER A 253 -20.86 -6.17 -1.74
C SER A 253 -19.87 -6.15 -0.58
N GLU A 254 -20.25 -6.71 0.57
CA GLU A 254 -19.51 -6.61 1.82
C GLU A 254 -18.46 -7.72 2.00
N SER A 255 -18.50 -8.78 1.18
CA SER A 255 -17.69 -9.99 1.44
C SER A 255 -17.04 -10.64 0.23
N THR A 256 -17.42 -10.27 -0.98
CA THR A 256 -16.74 -10.73 -2.20
C THR A 256 -15.44 -9.99 -2.34
N LYS A 257 -14.34 -10.73 -2.48
CA LYS A 257 -13.01 -10.16 -2.68
C LYS A 257 -12.68 -10.08 -4.16
N SER A 258 -11.73 -9.25 -4.56
CA SER A 258 -11.26 -9.17 -5.94
C SER A 258 -9.82 -9.65 -6.06
N LEU A 259 -9.53 -10.44 -7.09
CA LEU A 259 -8.19 -10.88 -7.49
C LEU A 259 -7.94 -10.40 -8.92
N VAL A 260 -6.94 -9.55 -9.11
CA VAL A 260 -6.54 -9.10 -10.46
C VAL A 260 -5.31 -9.90 -10.89
N LEU A 261 -5.40 -10.58 -12.03
CA LEU A 261 -4.30 -11.33 -12.64
C LEU A 261 -3.69 -10.47 -13.75
N ILE A 262 -2.38 -10.27 -13.66
CA ILE A 262 -1.58 -9.47 -14.60
C ILE A 262 -0.50 -10.39 -15.14
N HIS A 263 -0.50 -10.62 -16.46
CA HIS A 263 0.46 -11.53 -17.08
C HIS A 263 1.88 -10.94 -17.11
N GLY A 264 2.87 -11.83 -17.13
CA GLY A 264 4.29 -11.47 -17.25
C GLY A 264 4.69 -11.14 -18.69
N GLY A 265 5.99 -11.26 -19.01
CA GLY A 265 6.51 -10.99 -20.36
C GLY A 265 7.28 -9.68 -20.51
N GLY A 266 7.72 -9.08 -19.38
CA GLY A 266 8.60 -7.90 -19.37
C GLY A 266 8.01 -6.70 -20.10
N TRP A 267 6.68 -6.55 -20.07
CA TRP A 267 5.89 -5.53 -20.78
C TRP A 267 5.95 -5.60 -22.31
N THR A 268 6.74 -6.47 -22.91
CA THR A 268 6.93 -6.55 -24.37
C THR A 268 6.21 -7.75 -24.99
N SER A 269 5.69 -8.66 -24.16
CA SER A 269 5.04 -9.91 -24.57
C SER A 269 4.05 -10.40 -23.51
N GLY A 270 3.35 -11.50 -23.79
CA GLY A 270 2.40 -12.17 -22.88
C GLY A 270 0.94 -11.78 -23.14
N SER A 271 0.03 -12.49 -22.48
CA SER A 271 -1.40 -12.18 -22.50
C SER A 271 -2.13 -12.79 -21.30
N LYS A 272 -3.32 -12.27 -20.97
CA LYS A 272 -4.27 -12.86 -20.03
C LYS A 272 -4.53 -14.36 -20.30
N SER A 273 -4.37 -14.83 -21.53
CA SER A 273 -4.46 -16.26 -21.85
C SER A 273 -3.43 -17.13 -21.13
N ASP A 274 -2.32 -16.57 -20.68
CA ASP A 274 -1.27 -17.30 -19.93
C ASP A 274 -1.82 -17.88 -18.61
N PHE A 275 -2.91 -17.29 -18.09
CA PHE A 275 -3.60 -17.78 -16.91
C PHE A 275 -4.72 -18.79 -17.18
N ALA A 276 -5.07 -19.08 -18.44
CA ALA A 276 -6.26 -19.88 -18.77
C ALA A 276 -6.30 -21.24 -18.06
N GLY A 277 -5.16 -21.95 -18.00
CA GLY A 277 -5.04 -23.25 -17.31
C GLY A 277 -5.14 -23.19 -15.78
N TYR A 278 -5.09 -22.00 -15.19
CA TYR A 278 -5.14 -21.79 -13.74
C TYR A 278 -6.49 -21.28 -13.24
N ILE A 279 -7.34 -20.73 -14.13
CA ILE A 279 -8.58 -20.06 -13.73
C ILE A 279 -9.49 -20.97 -12.92
N ASP A 280 -9.77 -22.20 -13.36
CA ASP A 280 -10.68 -23.08 -12.64
C ASP A 280 -10.11 -23.54 -11.30
N SER A 281 -8.79 -23.76 -11.22
CA SER A 281 -8.12 -24.06 -9.96
C SER A 281 -8.24 -22.89 -8.98
N LEU A 282 -8.05 -21.65 -9.46
CA LEU A 282 -8.21 -20.44 -8.66
C LEU A 282 -9.66 -20.26 -8.19
N ARG A 283 -10.66 -20.45 -9.06
CA ARG A 283 -12.08 -20.36 -8.70
C ARG A 283 -12.45 -21.36 -7.60
N ASN A 284 -11.96 -22.60 -7.71
CA ASN A 284 -12.23 -23.66 -6.73
C ASN A 284 -11.56 -23.39 -5.37
N ARG A 285 -10.31 -22.88 -5.39
CA ARG A 285 -9.55 -22.59 -4.16
C ARG A 285 -9.95 -21.28 -3.50
N LEU A 286 -10.51 -20.35 -4.27
CA LEU A 286 -10.90 -19.01 -3.83
C LEU A 286 -12.39 -18.74 -4.12
N PRO A 287 -13.32 -19.53 -3.54
CA PRO A 287 -14.76 -19.48 -3.89
C PRO A 287 -15.46 -18.16 -3.53
N ARG A 288 -14.78 -17.23 -2.84
CA ARG A 288 -15.28 -15.90 -2.48
C ARG A 288 -14.58 -14.76 -3.23
N TYR A 289 -13.79 -15.07 -4.25
CA TYR A 289 -13.08 -14.07 -5.05
C TYR A 289 -13.71 -13.92 -6.43
N ALA A 290 -14.02 -12.69 -6.82
CA ALA A 290 -14.13 -12.28 -8.21
C ALA A 290 -12.72 -12.19 -8.81
N ILE A 291 -12.49 -12.83 -9.95
CA ILE A 291 -11.19 -12.85 -10.62
C ILE A 291 -11.28 -11.98 -11.87
N PHE A 292 -10.34 -11.05 -12.03
CA PHE A 292 -10.22 -10.15 -13.16
C PHE A 292 -8.87 -10.41 -13.83
N ASN A 293 -8.89 -11.04 -14.99
CA ASN A 293 -7.68 -11.42 -15.73
C ASN A 293 -7.46 -10.46 -16.89
N ILE A 294 -6.45 -9.60 -16.80
CA ILE A 294 -6.32 -8.42 -17.66
C ILE A 294 -5.20 -8.58 -18.68
N ASN A 295 -5.41 -8.07 -19.88
CA ASN A 295 -4.34 -7.62 -20.78
C ASN A 295 -3.99 -6.17 -20.45
N TYR A 296 -2.87 -5.68 -20.97
CA TYR A 296 -2.46 -4.27 -20.99
C TYR A 296 -1.65 -4.00 -22.27
N ARG A 297 -1.48 -2.73 -22.65
CA ARG A 297 -0.70 -2.38 -23.86
C ARG A 297 0.76 -2.79 -23.70
N LEU A 298 1.29 -3.53 -24.68
CA LEU A 298 2.67 -3.96 -24.68
C LEU A 298 3.60 -2.86 -25.21
N ALA A 299 4.75 -2.70 -24.56
CA ALA A 299 5.84 -1.83 -24.97
C ALA A 299 6.47 -2.36 -26.27
N ALA A 300 6.70 -1.45 -27.21
CA ALA A 300 7.42 -1.71 -28.45
C ALA A 300 8.35 -0.53 -28.76
N ALA A 301 9.19 -0.66 -29.79
CA ALA A 301 10.14 0.39 -30.16
C ALA A 301 9.42 1.72 -30.45
N GLY A 302 9.56 2.69 -29.53
CA GLY A 302 8.99 4.04 -29.65
C GLY A 302 7.50 4.17 -29.29
N THR A 303 6.82 3.10 -28.87
CA THR A 303 5.37 3.13 -28.55
C THR A 303 5.08 2.37 -27.26
N ASN A 304 4.06 2.82 -26.52
CA ASN A 304 3.65 2.20 -25.25
C ASN A 304 4.82 2.04 -24.26
N LEU A 305 5.75 3.01 -24.23
CA LEU A 305 6.83 3.00 -23.26
C LEU A 305 6.27 3.27 -21.86
N PHE A 306 7.06 2.95 -20.84
CA PHE A 306 6.75 3.32 -19.46
C PHE A 306 6.34 4.81 -19.36
N PRO A 307 5.24 5.16 -18.66
CA PRO A 307 4.44 4.33 -17.74
C PRO A 307 3.16 3.73 -18.34
N THR A 308 3.07 3.52 -19.66
CA THR A 308 1.82 3.11 -20.33
C THR A 308 1.16 1.88 -19.70
N GLN A 309 1.95 0.87 -19.33
CA GLN A 309 1.46 -0.37 -18.71
C GLN A 309 0.90 -0.11 -17.31
N GLU A 310 1.55 0.73 -16.53
CA GLU A 310 1.07 1.10 -15.19
C GLU A 310 -0.25 1.84 -15.28
N ASN A 311 -0.36 2.78 -16.22
CA ASN A 311 -1.61 3.50 -16.48
C ASN A 311 -2.74 2.55 -16.92
N ASP A 312 -2.43 1.49 -17.69
CA ASP A 312 -3.42 0.50 -18.10
C ASP A 312 -3.88 -0.40 -16.94
N VAL A 313 -2.97 -0.78 -16.05
CA VAL A 313 -3.31 -1.52 -14.83
C VAL A 313 -4.15 -0.65 -13.90
N GLU A 314 -3.80 0.63 -13.75
CA GLU A 314 -4.57 1.60 -12.97
C GLU A 314 -5.97 1.79 -13.57
N ALA A 315 -6.08 1.97 -14.89
CA ALA A 315 -7.36 2.08 -15.58
C ALA A 315 -8.23 0.83 -15.38
N ALA A 316 -7.64 -0.38 -15.44
CA ALA A 316 -8.35 -1.62 -15.16
C ALA A 316 -8.87 -1.67 -13.71
N ILE A 317 -8.06 -1.24 -12.74
CA ILE A 317 -8.45 -1.19 -11.32
C ILE A 317 -9.59 -0.19 -11.10
N ASN A 318 -9.50 1.00 -11.70
CA ASN A 318 -10.54 2.03 -11.62
C ASN A 318 -11.85 1.55 -12.25
N PHE A 319 -11.76 0.93 -13.44
CA PHE A 319 -12.92 0.29 -14.06
C PHE A 319 -13.56 -0.74 -13.13
N ILE A 320 -12.76 -1.61 -12.50
CA ILE A 320 -13.28 -2.62 -11.56
C ILE A 320 -13.99 -1.93 -10.40
N HIS A 321 -13.34 -0.92 -9.80
CA HIS A 321 -13.85 -0.17 -8.66
C HIS A 321 -15.21 0.48 -8.96
N ASP A 322 -15.30 1.23 -10.05
CA ASP A 322 -16.49 1.98 -10.45
C ASP A 322 -17.67 1.05 -10.79
N HIS A 323 -17.39 -0.21 -11.09
CA HIS A 323 -18.38 -1.22 -11.46
C HIS A 323 -18.60 -2.29 -10.38
N LEU A 324 -18.00 -2.15 -9.19
CA LEU A 324 -18.14 -3.12 -8.08
C LEU A 324 -19.61 -3.36 -7.71
N CYS A 325 -20.39 -2.29 -7.59
CA CYS A 325 -21.83 -2.35 -7.31
C CYS A 325 -22.60 -3.16 -8.36
N CYS A 326 -22.18 -3.10 -9.63
CA CYS A 326 -22.78 -3.89 -10.69
C CYS A 326 -22.36 -5.36 -10.54
N PHE A 327 -21.08 -5.64 -10.29
CA PHE A 327 -20.59 -7.01 -10.13
C PHE A 327 -21.18 -7.77 -8.96
N VAL A 328 -21.79 -7.12 -7.98
CA VAL A 328 -22.50 -7.77 -6.86
C VAL A 328 -24.02 -7.67 -6.99
N SER A 329 -24.52 -7.37 -8.19
CA SER A 329 -25.95 -7.23 -8.51
C SER A 329 -26.44 -8.25 -9.54
N SER A 330 -27.72 -8.13 -9.95
CA SER A 330 -28.34 -9.01 -10.94
C SER A 330 -27.71 -8.88 -12.33
N ILE A 331 -27.85 -9.92 -13.14
CA ILE A 331 -27.21 -10.01 -14.47
C ILE A 331 -27.59 -8.84 -15.40
N SER A 332 -28.84 -8.38 -15.37
CA SER A 332 -29.33 -7.28 -16.22
C SER A 332 -28.63 -5.96 -15.91
N ARG A 333 -28.30 -5.69 -14.63
CA ARG A 333 -27.58 -4.47 -14.24
C ARG A 333 -26.11 -4.52 -14.65
N ILE A 334 -25.48 -5.70 -14.61
CA ILE A 334 -24.09 -5.86 -15.08
C ILE A 334 -23.98 -5.51 -16.56
N TYR A 335 -24.85 -6.07 -17.41
CA TYR A 335 -24.85 -5.74 -18.84
C TYR A 335 -25.14 -4.27 -19.11
N GLN A 336 -26.04 -3.65 -18.35
CA GLN A 336 -26.33 -2.22 -18.48
C GLN A 336 -25.10 -1.37 -18.14
N CYS A 337 -24.36 -1.68 -17.06
CA CYS A 337 -23.15 -0.94 -16.71
C CYS A 337 -22.03 -1.14 -17.74
N ILE A 338 -21.79 -2.38 -18.20
CA ILE A 338 -20.77 -2.69 -19.20
C ILE A 338 -21.06 -2.02 -20.55
N ASN A 339 -22.33 -2.02 -20.99
CA ASN A 339 -22.72 -1.43 -22.27
C ASN A 339 -22.76 0.11 -22.24
N VAL A 340 -23.16 0.73 -21.12
CA VAL A 340 -23.12 2.20 -20.97
C VAL A 340 -21.68 2.71 -21.06
N TYR A 341 -20.72 1.98 -20.47
CA TYR A 341 -19.30 2.32 -20.58
C TYR A 341 -18.76 2.17 -22.01
N GLN A 342 -19.11 1.08 -22.72
CA GLN A 342 -18.73 0.91 -24.13
C GLN A 342 -19.32 2.01 -25.04
N PHE A 343 -20.52 2.50 -24.75
CA PHE A 343 -21.17 3.55 -25.53
C PHE A 343 -20.51 4.93 -25.34
N LEU A 344 -20.07 5.25 -24.12
CA LEU A 344 -19.44 6.55 -23.81
C LEU A 344 -18.03 6.73 -24.41
N PHE A 345 -17.35 5.64 -24.79
CA PHE A 345 -15.96 5.70 -25.28
C PHE A 345 -15.74 5.25 -26.75
N THR A 346 -16.74 4.71 -27.44
CA THR A 346 -16.58 4.23 -28.83
C THR A 346 -17.17 5.13 -29.91
N GLY A 347 -17.84 6.23 -29.56
CA GLY A 347 -18.14 7.34 -30.47
C GLY A 347 -18.47 6.97 -31.92
N LYS A 348 -19.49 6.14 -32.15
CA LYS A 348 -20.10 6.01 -33.49
C LYS A 348 -21.60 6.16 -33.40
N VAL A 349 -22.04 7.38 -33.73
CA VAL A 349 -23.41 7.67 -34.12
C VAL A 349 -23.61 7.10 -35.53
N SER A 350 -24.38 6.03 -35.67
CA SER A 350 -25.06 5.75 -36.94
C SER A 350 -26.40 6.49 -36.91
N HIS A 351 -26.49 7.62 -37.61
CA HIS A 351 -27.78 8.18 -37.97
C HIS A 351 -28.41 7.29 -39.04
N SER A 352 -29.43 6.53 -38.67
CA SER A 352 -30.42 6.04 -39.62
C SER A 352 -31.34 7.21 -39.97
N SER A 353 -31.08 7.88 -41.08
CA SER A 353 -32.09 8.75 -41.69
C SER A 353 -33.16 7.87 -42.33
N SER A 354 -34.35 7.90 -41.74
CA SER A 354 -35.58 7.50 -42.40
C SER A 354 -36.17 8.74 -43.07
N SER A 355 -36.10 8.80 -44.40
CA SER A 355 -37.11 9.34 -45.32
C SER A 355 -36.76 8.89 -46.72
#